data_AF-A0A957VFT6-F1
#
_entry.id   AF-A0A957VFT6-F1
#
_cell.length_a   1.000
_cell.length_b   1.000
_cell.length_c   1.000
_cell.angle_alpha   90.00
_cell.angle_beta   90.00
_cell.angle_gamma   90.00
#
_symmetry.space_group_name_H-M   'P 1'
#
loop_
_entity.id
_entity.type
_entity.pdbx_description
1 polymer ?
#
loop_
_entity_poly.entity_id
_entity_poly.type
_entity_poly.pdbx_seq_one_letter_code
_entity_poly.pdbx_strand_id
1 'polypeptide(L)'
;MDTTVELTPDLRRLYSHAYVLGGSPCSGKSTVAARLVAQYGLQSYKVDDYEQTHMARCTSGQPTMFRYATMRWDDIWMQPVAQQVDDEFAFYRERFTFILQDLAQMDPARPTLLEGAALLPALMRQCGVDPARVLYMVPTASFQLHHYGQRPWIHDILAQCDDPAQAFANWMARDQQFGREVLRQARACGFPTMVVDGGRSLDVTTAGVASMFGLAADGFCQS
;
A
#
# COMPACT_ATOMS: atom_id res chain seq x y z
N MET A 1 3.33 21.95 -1.44
CA MET A 1 3.37 22.35 -0.02
C MET A 1 3.51 21.09 0.79
N ASP A 2 4.55 21.00 1.60
CA ASP A 2 4.81 19.85 2.47
C ASP A 2 3.86 19.97 3.67
N THR A 3 2.69 19.34 3.58
CA THR A 3 1.68 19.38 4.64
C THR A 3 2.20 18.53 5.80
N THR A 4 2.62 19.17 6.88
CA THR A 4 2.97 18.48 8.13
C THR A 4 1.74 17.73 8.63
N VAL A 5 1.85 16.41 8.82
CA VAL A 5 0.77 15.60 9.38
C VAL A 5 0.66 15.90 10.89
N GLU A 6 -0.37 16.65 11.30
CA GLU A 6 -0.67 16.86 12.72
C GLU A 6 -1.36 15.62 13.30
N LEU A 7 -0.61 14.83 14.07
CA LEU A 7 -1.14 13.64 14.75
C LEU A 7 -1.67 13.95 16.15
N THR A 8 -2.83 13.40 16.46
CA THR A 8 -3.38 13.33 17.83
C THR A 8 -2.49 12.46 18.73
N PRO A 9 -2.57 12.60 20.07
CA PRO A 9 -1.83 11.73 20.99
C PRO A 9 -2.08 10.23 20.76
N ASP A 10 -3.32 9.84 20.49
CA ASP A 10 -3.68 8.44 20.23
C ASP A 10 -3.07 7.91 18.93
N LEU A 11 -3.06 8.72 17.87
CA LEU A 11 -2.39 8.34 16.61
C LEU A 11 -0.88 8.19 16.80
N ARG A 12 -0.24 9.10 17.54
CA ARG A 12 1.20 8.96 17.85
C ARG A 12 1.48 7.67 18.61
N ARG A 13 0.63 7.33 19.57
CA ARG A 13 0.74 6.09 20.34
C ARG A 13 0.56 4.86 19.44
N LEU A 14 -0.45 4.86 18.57
CA LEU A 14 -0.66 3.79 17.59
C LEU A 14 0.58 3.61 16.70
N TYR A 15 1.09 4.69 16.09
CA TYR A 15 2.24 4.61 15.19
C TYR A 15 3.54 4.19 15.89
N SER A 16 3.70 4.47 17.18
CA SER A 16 4.87 4.01 17.96
C SER A 16 4.91 2.49 18.16
N HIS A 17 3.78 1.80 17.95
CA HIS A 17 3.64 0.35 18.05
C HIS A 17 3.20 -0.31 16.74
N ALA A 18 3.11 0.46 15.65
CA ALA A 18 2.65 -0.04 14.36
C ALA A 18 3.77 -0.78 13.62
N TYR A 19 3.38 -1.81 12.89
CA TYR A 19 4.14 -2.40 11.80
C TYR A 19 3.57 -1.87 10.49
N VAL A 20 4.42 -1.49 9.54
CA VAL A 20 4.00 -0.91 8.27
C VAL A 20 4.53 -1.76 7.11
N LEU A 21 3.60 -2.31 6.33
CA LEU A 21 3.89 -3.02 5.10
C LEU A 21 3.36 -2.22 3.91
N GLY A 22 4.17 -1.27 3.44
CA GLY A 22 3.88 -0.45 2.27
C GLY A 22 4.40 -1.07 0.97
N GLY A 23 4.14 -0.43 -0.16
CA GLY A 23 4.69 -0.82 -1.46
C GLY A 23 3.67 -0.84 -2.59
N SER A 24 4.11 -1.15 -3.81
CA SER A 24 3.25 -1.11 -4.98
C SER A 24 2.27 -2.29 -5.03
N PRO A 25 1.21 -2.22 -5.86
CA PRO A 25 0.31 -3.35 -6.09
C PRO A 25 1.04 -4.63 -6.52
N CYS A 26 0.43 -5.78 -6.23
CA CYS A 26 0.91 -7.11 -6.64
C CYS A 26 2.30 -7.56 -6.13
N SER A 27 2.80 -6.99 -5.03
CA SER A 27 3.96 -7.55 -4.32
C SER A 27 3.65 -8.65 -3.30
N GLY A 28 2.39 -9.03 -3.12
CA GLY A 28 1.99 -10.05 -2.14
C GLY A 28 1.81 -9.55 -0.70
N LYS A 29 1.82 -8.22 -0.48
CA LYS A 29 1.67 -7.56 0.84
C LYS A 29 0.47 -8.10 1.63
N SER A 30 -0.73 -8.06 1.06
CA SER A 30 -1.95 -8.47 1.76
C SER A 30 -1.88 -9.93 2.23
N THR A 31 -1.28 -10.82 1.44
CA THR A 31 -1.11 -12.22 1.81
C THR A 31 -0.09 -12.40 2.93
N VAL A 32 1.05 -11.70 2.86
CA VAL A 32 2.04 -11.70 3.95
C VAL A 32 1.44 -11.10 5.23
N ALA A 33 0.75 -9.97 5.11
CA ALA A 33 0.14 -9.26 6.22
C ALA A 33 -0.90 -10.12 6.94
N ALA A 34 -1.80 -10.79 6.20
CA ALA A 34 -2.79 -11.69 6.77
C ALA A 34 -2.14 -12.82 7.58
N ARG A 35 -1.03 -13.38 7.10
CA ARG A 35 -0.29 -14.42 7.83
C ARG A 35 0.37 -13.90 9.10
N LEU A 36 1.00 -12.73 9.05
CA LEU A 36 1.61 -12.10 10.23
C LEU A 36 0.55 -11.76 11.28
N VAL A 37 -0.59 -11.22 10.87
CA VAL A 37 -1.72 -10.92 11.75
C VAL A 37 -2.22 -12.19 12.45
N ALA A 38 -2.44 -13.27 11.69
CA ALA A 38 -2.89 -14.53 12.25
C ALA A 38 -1.85 -15.16 13.19
N GLN A 39 -0.57 -15.13 12.82
CA GLN A 39 0.51 -15.77 13.58
C GLN A 39 0.86 -15.03 14.88
N TYR A 40 0.79 -13.70 14.89
CA TYR A 40 1.25 -12.85 16.00
C TYR A 40 0.11 -12.11 16.72
N GLY A 41 -1.16 -12.41 16.41
CA GLY A 41 -2.33 -11.84 17.09
C GLY A 41 -2.46 -10.32 16.95
N LEU A 42 -1.93 -9.76 15.87
CA LEU A 42 -1.90 -8.30 15.64
C LEU A 42 -3.30 -7.77 15.29
N GLN A 43 -3.54 -6.50 15.59
CA GLN A 43 -4.62 -5.76 14.94
C GLN A 43 -4.21 -5.47 13.49
N SER A 44 -5.15 -5.40 12.55
CA SER A 44 -4.85 -5.15 11.13
C SER A 44 -5.61 -3.95 10.58
N TYR A 45 -4.94 -3.12 9.80
CA TYR A 45 -5.57 -2.12 8.94
C TYR A 45 -5.10 -2.33 7.50
N LYS A 46 -6.02 -2.79 6.65
CA LYS A 46 -5.79 -3.00 5.23
C LYS A 46 -6.46 -1.88 4.44
N VAL A 47 -5.66 -1.02 3.84
CA VAL A 47 -6.14 0.20 3.15
C VAL A 47 -7.22 -0.11 2.12
N ASP A 48 -7.07 -1.21 1.38
CA ASP A 48 -7.98 -1.60 0.29
C ASP A 48 -9.38 -2.00 0.80
N ASP A 49 -9.51 -2.43 2.06
CA ASP A 49 -10.81 -2.81 2.64
C ASP A 49 -11.72 -1.58 2.85
N TYR A 50 -11.14 -0.38 2.85
CA TYR A 50 -11.83 0.90 3.05
C TYR A 50 -12.05 1.67 1.74
N GLU A 51 -11.75 1.08 0.58
CA GLU A 51 -11.88 1.74 -0.74
C GLU A 51 -13.25 2.40 -0.92
N GLN A 52 -14.32 1.62 -0.83
CA GLN A 52 -15.68 2.11 -1.05
C GLN A 52 -16.07 3.19 -0.03
N THR A 53 -15.70 2.99 1.23
CA THR A 53 -15.99 3.95 2.31
C THR A 53 -15.25 5.27 2.11
N HIS A 54 -13.97 5.24 1.71
CA HIS A 54 -13.20 6.44 1.41
C HIS A 54 -13.76 7.18 0.19
N MET A 55 -14.09 6.46 -0.88
CA MET A 55 -14.69 7.06 -2.07
C MET A 55 -16.05 7.69 -1.77
N ALA A 56 -16.86 7.10 -0.89
CA ALA A 56 -18.15 7.67 -0.47
C ALA A 56 -18.01 8.92 0.43
N ARG A 57 -16.88 9.07 1.15
CA ARG A 57 -16.57 10.23 2.00
C ARG A 57 -15.88 11.36 1.25
N CYS A 58 -15.37 11.07 0.06
CA CYS A 58 -14.64 12.02 -0.76
C CYS A 58 -15.52 13.20 -1.18
N THR A 59 -14.97 14.41 -1.12
CA THR A 59 -15.62 15.65 -1.58
C THR A 59 -14.68 16.42 -2.50
N SER A 60 -15.09 17.59 -2.99
CA SER A 60 -14.21 18.50 -3.75
C SER A 60 -12.96 18.95 -2.98
N GLY A 61 -12.89 18.73 -1.65
CA GLY A 61 -11.69 18.92 -0.85
C GLY A 61 -10.57 17.90 -1.11
N GLN A 62 -10.88 16.79 -1.80
CA GLN A 62 -9.94 15.78 -2.29
C GLN A 62 -10.06 15.73 -3.82
N PRO A 63 -9.47 16.72 -4.53
CA PRO A 63 -9.76 16.95 -5.94
C PRO A 63 -9.41 15.77 -6.85
N THR A 64 -8.32 15.05 -6.56
CA THR A 64 -7.89 13.89 -7.36
C THR A 64 -8.83 12.71 -7.14
N MET A 65 -9.10 12.34 -5.89
CA MET A 65 -10.03 11.26 -5.57
C MET A 65 -11.44 11.55 -6.10
N PHE A 66 -11.92 12.79 -5.93
CA PHE A 66 -13.25 13.18 -6.38
C PHE A 66 -13.38 13.12 -7.90
N ARG A 67 -12.33 13.53 -8.62
CA ARG A 67 -12.26 13.39 -10.08
C ARG A 67 -12.32 11.91 -10.48
N TYR A 68 -11.50 11.07 -9.86
CA TYR A 68 -11.44 9.63 -10.13
C TYR A 68 -12.77 8.90 -9.91
N ALA A 69 -13.60 9.37 -8.96
CA ALA A 69 -14.92 8.78 -8.68
C ALA A 69 -15.89 8.82 -9.88
N THR A 70 -15.63 9.66 -10.88
CA THR A 70 -16.52 9.89 -12.03
C THR A 70 -15.88 9.57 -13.38
N MET A 71 -14.61 9.16 -13.40
CA MET A 71 -13.87 8.87 -14.62
C MET A 71 -14.27 7.53 -15.22
N ARG A 72 -14.28 7.45 -16.55
CA ARG A 72 -14.29 6.17 -17.26
C ARG A 72 -12.90 5.55 -17.20
N TRP A 73 -12.82 4.25 -17.46
CA TRP A 73 -11.53 3.56 -17.51
C TRP A 73 -10.58 4.10 -18.58
N ASP A 74 -11.09 4.55 -19.73
CA ASP A 74 -10.26 5.26 -20.73
C ASP A 74 -9.65 6.56 -20.21
N ASP A 75 -10.43 7.34 -19.46
CA ASP A 75 -9.97 8.61 -18.89
C ASP A 75 -8.83 8.43 -17.89
N ILE A 76 -8.62 7.19 -17.42
CA ILE A 76 -7.53 6.80 -16.53
C ILE A 76 -6.41 6.12 -17.33
N TRP A 77 -6.71 5.01 -18.01
CA TRP A 77 -5.70 4.10 -18.55
C TRP A 77 -5.13 4.53 -19.90
N MET A 78 -5.82 5.40 -20.65
CA MET A 78 -5.32 5.93 -21.93
C MET A 78 -4.53 7.24 -21.78
N GLN A 79 -4.44 7.79 -20.56
CA GLN A 79 -3.61 8.97 -20.29
C GLN A 79 -2.11 8.65 -20.37
N PRO A 80 -1.23 9.65 -20.56
CA PRO A 80 0.21 9.45 -20.49
C PRO A 80 0.63 8.82 -19.16
N VAL A 81 1.50 7.81 -19.20
CA VAL A 81 1.91 7.04 -18.01
C VAL A 81 2.45 7.93 -16.89
N ALA A 82 3.23 8.96 -17.23
CA ALA A 82 3.76 9.90 -16.22
C ALA A 82 2.64 10.61 -15.45
N GLN A 83 1.58 11.03 -16.15
CA GLN A 83 0.41 11.64 -15.51
C GLN A 83 -0.32 10.64 -14.61
N GLN A 84 -0.47 9.39 -15.04
CA GLN A 84 -1.11 8.36 -14.19
C GLN A 84 -0.32 8.09 -12.90
N VAL A 85 1.02 8.16 -12.95
CA VAL A 85 1.88 8.03 -11.76
C VAL A 85 1.69 9.21 -10.82
N ASP A 86 1.73 10.44 -11.35
CA ASP A 86 1.52 11.66 -10.56
C ASP A 86 0.14 11.67 -9.90
N ASP A 87 -0.90 11.31 -10.65
CA ASP A 87 -2.27 11.20 -10.18
C ASP A 87 -2.42 10.12 -9.09
N GLU A 88 -1.74 8.97 -9.21
CA GLU A 88 -1.76 7.93 -8.17
C GLU A 88 -1.13 8.40 -6.86
N PHE A 89 0.00 9.11 -6.92
CA PHE A 89 0.60 9.70 -5.72
C PHE A 89 -0.29 10.78 -5.10
N ALA A 90 -0.93 11.63 -5.92
CA ALA A 90 -1.86 12.64 -5.44
C ALA A 90 -3.10 12.00 -4.79
N PHE A 91 -3.68 11.00 -5.43
CA PHE A 91 -4.80 10.21 -4.91
C PHE A 91 -4.46 9.59 -3.55
N TYR A 92 -3.28 8.96 -3.41
CA TYR A 92 -2.88 8.36 -2.15
C TYR A 92 -2.59 9.37 -1.04
N ARG A 93 -2.06 10.56 -1.37
CA ARG A 93 -1.89 11.65 -0.39
C ARG A 93 -3.24 12.16 0.11
N GLU A 94 -4.22 12.31 -0.78
CA GLU A 94 -5.58 12.69 -0.39
C GLU A 94 -6.24 11.60 0.46
N ARG A 95 -6.14 10.33 0.03
CA ARG A 95 -6.70 9.17 0.75
C ARG A 95 -6.13 9.02 2.14
N PHE A 96 -4.86 9.41 2.34
CA PHE A 96 -4.20 9.32 3.64
C PHE A 96 -4.94 10.07 4.76
N THR A 97 -5.65 11.15 4.42
CA THR A 97 -6.47 11.87 5.41
C THR A 97 -7.59 11.01 5.99
N PHE A 98 -8.22 10.15 5.18
CA PHE A 98 -9.23 9.21 5.65
C PHE A 98 -8.62 8.05 6.43
N ILE A 99 -7.44 7.57 6.01
CA ILE A 99 -6.67 6.57 6.76
C ILE A 99 -6.40 7.06 8.19
N LEU A 100 -5.94 8.29 8.36
CA LEU A 100 -5.72 8.87 9.69
C LEU A 100 -7.01 8.92 10.54
N GLN A 101 -8.14 9.22 9.92
CA GLN A 101 -9.43 9.25 10.61
C GLN A 101 -9.87 7.86 11.08
N ASP A 102 -9.64 6.83 10.26
CA ASP A 102 -9.97 5.45 10.63
C ASP A 102 -9.03 4.92 11.73
N LEU A 103 -7.72 5.16 11.60
CA LEU A 103 -6.73 4.75 12.59
C LEU A 103 -6.98 5.42 13.96
N ALA A 104 -7.55 6.62 13.99
CA ALA A 104 -7.93 7.30 15.23
C ALA A 104 -9.08 6.60 15.99
N GLN A 105 -9.83 5.71 15.33
CA GLN A 105 -10.90 4.92 15.96
C GLN A 105 -10.42 3.53 16.43
N MET A 106 -9.18 3.16 16.11
CA MET A 106 -8.60 1.89 16.52
C MET A 106 -8.03 1.96 17.94
N ASP A 107 -7.87 0.81 18.59
CA ASP A 107 -7.21 0.74 19.90
C ASP A 107 -5.72 1.10 19.76
N PRO A 108 -5.25 2.24 20.30
CA PRO A 108 -3.87 2.69 20.14
C PRO A 108 -2.88 1.89 21.00
N ALA A 109 -3.35 1.04 21.92
CA ALA A 109 -2.50 0.21 22.77
C ALA A 109 -2.17 -1.15 22.13
N ARG A 110 -2.93 -1.59 21.12
CA ARG A 110 -2.70 -2.87 20.44
C ARG A 110 -1.71 -2.72 19.28
N PRO A 111 -0.64 -3.54 19.21
CA PRO A 111 0.23 -3.60 18.04
C PRO A 111 -0.60 -3.82 16.77
N THR A 112 -0.43 -2.93 15.80
CA THR A 112 -1.24 -2.89 14.58
C THR A 112 -0.37 -3.04 13.35
N LEU A 113 -0.70 -3.97 12.46
CA LEU A 113 -0.11 -4.06 11.13
C LEU A 113 -0.93 -3.23 10.14
N LEU A 114 -0.31 -2.18 9.60
CA LEU A 114 -0.83 -1.34 8.55
C LEU A 114 -0.31 -1.85 7.21
N GLU A 115 -1.19 -2.14 6.25
CA GLU A 115 -0.79 -2.57 4.92
C GLU A 115 -1.55 -1.82 3.81
N GLY A 116 -0.82 -1.39 2.78
CA GLY A 116 -1.43 -0.81 1.59
C GLY A 116 -0.49 0.05 0.74
N ALA A 117 -0.88 0.29 -0.51
CA ALA A 117 -0.11 1.14 -1.43
C ALA A 117 -0.16 2.64 -1.07
N ALA A 118 -1.24 3.08 -0.42
CA ALA A 118 -1.40 4.47 0.02
C ALA A 118 -0.48 4.85 1.21
N LEU A 119 0.17 3.88 1.86
CA LEU A 119 1.11 4.11 2.96
C LEU A 119 2.46 4.59 2.40
N LEU A 120 2.49 5.78 1.80
CA LEU A 120 3.68 6.30 1.12
C LEU A 120 4.84 6.58 2.11
N PRO A 121 6.12 6.36 1.71
CA PRO A 121 7.26 6.52 2.62
C PRO A 121 7.34 7.88 3.30
N ALA A 122 7.13 8.97 2.54
CA ALA A 122 7.20 10.32 3.10
C ALA A 122 6.13 10.54 4.20
N LEU A 123 4.92 10.01 4.01
CA LEU A 123 3.83 10.13 4.98
C LEU A 123 4.11 9.31 6.24
N MET A 124 4.59 8.07 6.08
CA MET A 124 4.97 7.21 7.21
C MET A 124 6.09 7.84 8.04
N ARG A 125 7.09 8.45 7.39
CA ARG A 125 8.16 9.18 8.08
C ARG A 125 7.62 10.35 8.91
N GLN A 126 6.66 11.11 8.38
CA GLN A 126 6.01 12.21 9.11
C GLN A 126 5.20 11.71 10.31
N CYS A 127 4.68 10.49 10.27
CA CYS A 127 3.92 9.90 11.37
C CYS A 127 4.78 9.38 12.54
N GLY A 128 6.11 9.40 12.43
CA GLY A 128 7.01 8.99 13.51
C GLY A 128 7.02 7.49 13.78
N VAL A 129 6.73 6.67 12.76
CA VAL A 129 6.87 5.20 12.85
C VAL A 129 8.33 4.82 13.13
N ASP A 130 8.53 3.74 13.87
CA ASP A 130 9.85 3.14 14.06
C ASP A 130 10.36 2.55 12.74
N PRO A 131 11.47 3.03 12.16
CA PRO A 131 12.01 2.50 10.91
C PRO A 131 12.29 0.99 10.94
N ALA A 132 12.55 0.40 12.12
CA ALA A 132 12.75 -1.04 12.27
C ALA A 132 11.45 -1.85 12.07
N ARG A 133 10.28 -1.21 12.07
CA ARG A 133 8.97 -1.82 11.88
C ARG A 133 8.32 -1.46 10.55
N VAL A 134 9.10 -0.91 9.61
CA VAL A 134 8.62 -0.50 8.29
C VAL A 134 9.30 -1.33 7.21
N LEU A 135 8.53 -1.80 6.24
CA LEU A 135 9.05 -2.47 5.06
C LEU A 135 8.23 -2.06 3.83
N TYR A 136 8.94 -1.77 2.74
CA TYR A 136 8.32 -1.54 1.44
C TYR A 136 8.57 -2.71 0.47
N MET A 137 7.50 -3.36 0.02
CA MET A 137 7.55 -4.49 -0.92
C MET A 137 7.08 -4.08 -2.32
N VAL A 138 7.92 -4.27 -3.33
CA VAL A 138 7.60 -3.95 -4.74
C VAL A 138 7.93 -5.16 -5.62
N PRO A 139 7.04 -5.58 -6.54
CA PRO A 139 7.33 -6.70 -7.42
C PRO A 139 8.29 -6.30 -8.53
N THR A 140 8.96 -7.29 -9.14
CA THR A 140 9.59 -7.10 -10.45
C THR A 140 8.52 -6.92 -11.53
N ALA A 141 8.88 -6.26 -12.64
CA ALA A 141 7.98 -6.06 -13.77
C ALA A 141 7.43 -7.37 -14.35
N SER A 142 8.29 -8.39 -14.49
CA SER A 142 7.90 -9.71 -15.00
C SER A 142 6.92 -10.42 -14.07
N PHE A 143 7.17 -10.38 -12.77
CA PHE A 143 6.27 -10.93 -11.76
C PHE A 143 4.90 -10.24 -11.80
N GLN A 144 4.91 -8.91 -11.85
CA GLN A 144 3.68 -8.12 -11.89
C GLN A 144 2.84 -8.41 -13.14
N LEU A 145 3.46 -8.42 -14.32
CA LEU A 145 2.80 -8.75 -15.59
C LEU A 145 2.15 -10.14 -15.56
N HIS A 146 2.89 -11.15 -15.08
CA HIS A 146 2.39 -12.53 -14.99
C HIS A 146 1.16 -12.63 -14.10
N HIS A 147 1.19 -12.02 -12.91
CA HIS A 147 0.11 -12.12 -11.94
C HIS A 147 -1.09 -11.22 -12.25
N TYR A 148 -0.88 -10.04 -12.84
CA TYR A 148 -1.99 -9.18 -13.28
C TYR A 148 -2.77 -9.83 -14.42
N GLY A 149 -2.09 -10.38 -15.43
CA GLY A 149 -2.77 -10.99 -16.59
C GLY A 149 -3.72 -12.16 -16.24
N GLN A 150 -3.56 -12.76 -15.07
CA GLN A 150 -4.36 -13.90 -14.61
C GLN A 150 -5.65 -13.51 -13.87
N ARG A 151 -5.87 -12.24 -13.54
CA ARG A 151 -7.04 -11.85 -12.73
C ARG A 151 -8.25 -11.55 -13.62
N PRO A 152 -9.40 -12.23 -13.42
CA PRO A 152 -10.58 -12.04 -14.26
C PRO A 152 -11.07 -10.60 -14.34
N TRP A 153 -11.16 -9.91 -13.19
CA TRP A 153 -11.69 -8.55 -13.10
C TRP A 153 -10.88 -7.48 -13.87
N ILE A 154 -9.60 -7.75 -14.18
CA ILE A 154 -8.79 -6.85 -15.00
C ILE A 154 -9.31 -6.85 -16.43
N HIS A 155 -9.68 -8.02 -16.96
CA HIS A 155 -10.25 -8.13 -18.30
C HIS A 155 -11.56 -7.36 -18.43
N ASP A 156 -12.38 -7.36 -17.38
CA ASP A 156 -13.64 -6.60 -17.34
C ASP A 156 -13.40 -5.08 -17.38
N ILE A 157 -12.34 -4.59 -16.72
CA ILE A 157 -11.94 -3.17 -16.76
C ILE A 157 -11.39 -2.80 -18.13
N LEU A 158 -10.46 -3.61 -18.65
CA LEU A 158 -9.79 -3.33 -19.92
C LEU A 158 -10.76 -3.40 -21.11
N ALA A 159 -11.77 -4.28 -21.06
CA ALA A 159 -12.80 -4.37 -22.11
C ALA A 159 -13.68 -3.12 -22.23
N GLN A 160 -13.65 -2.23 -21.24
CA GLN A 160 -14.34 -0.94 -21.27
C GLN A 160 -13.46 0.20 -21.82
N CYS A 161 -12.21 -0.10 -22.18
CA CYS A 161 -11.30 0.85 -22.80
C CYS A 161 -11.36 0.73 -24.33
N ASP A 162 -11.17 1.84 -25.04
CA ASP A 162 -11.17 1.91 -26.50
C ASP A 162 -10.04 1.03 -27.11
N ASP A 163 -8.87 0.98 -26.44
CA ASP A 163 -7.76 0.08 -26.76
C ASP A 163 -7.32 -0.70 -25.51
N PRO A 164 -7.86 -1.92 -25.29
CA PRO A 164 -7.55 -2.74 -24.12
C PRO A 164 -6.05 -3.10 -24.00
N ALA A 165 -5.34 -3.26 -25.12
CA ALA A 165 -3.93 -3.63 -25.12
C ALA A 165 -3.05 -2.45 -24.70
N GLN A 166 -3.33 -1.26 -25.24
CA GLN A 166 -2.65 -0.03 -24.84
C GLN A 166 -2.96 0.35 -23.38
N ALA A 167 -4.22 0.23 -22.96
CA ALA A 167 -4.63 0.47 -21.57
C ALA A 167 -3.86 -0.44 -20.59
N PHE A 168 -3.74 -1.73 -20.91
CA PHE A 168 -2.97 -2.67 -20.09
C PHE A 168 -1.47 -2.33 -20.07
N ALA A 169 -0.88 -1.99 -21.22
CA ALA A 169 0.51 -1.57 -21.30
C ALA A 169 0.78 -0.32 -20.45
N ASN A 170 -0.11 0.66 -20.50
CA ASN A 170 -0.02 1.88 -19.72
C ASN A 170 -0.15 1.61 -18.21
N TRP A 171 -1.15 0.82 -17.80
CA TRP A 171 -1.32 0.41 -16.41
C TRP A 171 -0.05 -0.26 -15.87
N MET A 172 0.48 -1.25 -16.60
CA MET A 172 1.69 -1.96 -16.17
C MET A 172 2.91 -1.05 -16.10
N ALA A 173 3.06 -0.12 -17.05
CA ALA A 173 4.12 0.89 -17.00
C ALA A 173 3.95 1.84 -15.80
N ARG A 174 2.71 2.25 -15.50
CA ARG A 174 2.36 3.09 -14.35
C ARG A 174 2.73 2.41 -13.04
N ASP A 175 2.26 1.19 -12.78
CA ASP A 175 2.55 0.49 -11.53
C ASP A 175 4.05 0.24 -11.34
N GLN A 176 4.78 -0.04 -12.43
CA GLN A 176 6.24 -0.21 -12.39
C GLN A 176 6.96 1.09 -12.04
N GLN A 177 6.54 2.22 -12.61
CA GLN A 177 7.13 3.53 -12.30
C GLN A 177 6.79 3.95 -10.86
N PHE A 178 5.54 3.77 -10.44
CA PHE A 178 5.11 3.98 -9.06
C PHE A 178 5.95 3.14 -8.07
N GLY A 179 6.11 1.85 -8.33
CA GLY A 179 6.93 0.97 -7.50
C GLY A 179 8.39 1.40 -7.39
N ARG A 180 9.02 1.80 -8.50
CA ARG A 180 10.40 2.33 -8.48
C ARG A 180 10.50 3.60 -7.63
N GLU A 181 9.53 4.50 -7.76
CA GLU A 181 9.50 5.74 -7.01
C GLU A 181 9.24 5.50 -5.51
N VAL A 182 8.37 4.55 -5.16
CA VAL A 182 8.18 4.11 -3.77
C VAL A 182 9.47 3.56 -3.18
N LEU A 183 10.22 2.71 -3.90
CA LEU A 183 11.53 2.21 -3.44
C LEU A 183 12.53 3.35 -3.24
N ARG A 184 12.56 4.33 -4.16
CA ARG A 184 13.44 5.50 -4.05
C ARG A 184 13.10 6.34 -2.81
N GLN A 185 11.82 6.62 -2.58
CA GLN A 185 11.34 7.37 -1.40
C GLN A 185 11.58 6.60 -0.10
N ALA A 186 11.36 5.28 -0.07
CA ALA A 186 11.62 4.44 1.09
C ALA A 186 13.10 4.51 1.51
N ARG A 187 14.02 4.35 0.55
CA ARG A 187 15.46 4.49 0.80
C ARG A 187 15.84 5.89 1.29
N ALA A 188 15.27 6.94 0.69
CA ALA A 188 15.49 8.32 1.14
C ALA A 188 14.95 8.60 2.56
N CYS A 189 13.96 7.82 3.01
CA CYS A 189 13.43 7.85 4.38
C CYS A 189 14.17 6.92 5.35
N GLY A 190 15.12 6.12 4.88
CA GLY A 190 15.84 5.13 5.69
C GLY A 190 15.04 3.86 5.96
N PHE A 191 13.97 3.60 5.22
CA PHE A 191 13.15 2.41 5.39
C PHE A 191 13.69 1.22 4.58
N PRO A 192 13.71 0.00 5.16
CA PRO A 192 13.98 -1.23 4.44
C PRO A 192 13.07 -1.44 3.23
N THR A 193 13.63 -2.05 2.18
CA THR A 193 12.89 -2.39 0.96
C THR A 193 13.11 -3.84 0.57
N MET A 194 12.09 -4.49 0.03
CA MET A 194 12.14 -5.85 -0.53
C MET A 194 11.60 -5.84 -1.96
N VAL A 195 12.35 -6.45 -2.88
CA VAL A 195 11.89 -6.74 -4.24
C VAL A 195 11.35 -8.17 -4.29
N VAL A 196 10.16 -8.34 -4.87
CA VAL A 196 9.50 -9.65 -4.99
C VAL A 196 9.52 -10.10 -6.45
N ASP A 197 10.25 -11.18 -6.73
CA ASP A 197 10.44 -11.72 -8.08
C ASP A 197 9.74 -13.06 -8.32
N GLY A 198 9.12 -13.63 -7.29
CA GLY A 198 8.49 -14.96 -7.33
C GLY A 198 9.46 -16.13 -7.16
N GLY A 199 10.76 -15.88 -6.96
CA GLY A 199 11.75 -16.92 -6.74
C GLY A 199 11.70 -17.51 -5.32
N ARG A 200 11.05 -16.83 -4.37
CA ARG A 200 10.86 -17.30 -3.00
C ARG A 200 9.41 -17.73 -2.77
N SER A 201 9.24 -18.78 -1.99
CA SER A 201 7.92 -19.18 -1.52
C SER A 201 7.32 -18.11 -0.61
N LEU A 202 5.99 -18.16 -0.48
CA LEU A 202 5.27 -17.28 0.43
C LEU A 202 5.71 -17.48 1.89
N ASP A 203 5.97 -18.73 2.31
CA ASP A 203 6.46 -19.04 3.67
C ASP A 203 7.79 -18.36 3.96
N VAL A 204 8.75 -18.47 3.03
CA VAL A 204 10.08 -17.84 3.15
C VAL A 204 9.95 -16.33 3.15
N THR A 205 9.06 -15.78 2.32
CA THR A 205 8.81 -14.34 2.28
C THR A 205 8.21 -13.84 3.58
N THR A 206 7.17 -14.49 4.10
CA THR A 206 6.53 -14.16 5.39
C THR A 206 7.53 -14.24 6.55
N ALA A 207 8.32 -15.32 6.63
CA ALA A 207 9.34 -15.46 7.66
C ALA A 207 10.42 -14.36 7.58
N GLY A 208 10.83 -13.98 6.36
CA GLY A 208 11.75 -12.87 6.14
C GLY A 208 11.18 -11.53 6.60
N VAL A 209 9.90 -11.25 6.33
CA VAL A 209 9.22 -10.03 6.80
C VAL A 209 9.09 -10.03 8.32
N ALA A 210 8.67 -11.14 8.93
CA ALA A 210 8.59 -11.28 10.38
C ALA A 210 9.94 -10.99 11.06
N SER A 211 11.02 -11.58 10.53
CA SER A 211 12.37 -11.36 11.03
C SER A 211 12.81 -9.90 10.92
N MET A 212 12.48 -9.21 9.82
CA MET A 212 12.81 -7.78 9.66
C MET A 212 12.04 -6.90 10.63
N PHE A 213 10.79 -7.25 10.93
CA PHE A 213 9.99 -6.57 11.96
C PHE A 213 10.39 -6.93 13.39
N GLY A 214 11.35 -7.84 13.59
CA GLY A 214 11.72 -8.32 14.92
C GLY A 214 10.58 -9.09 15.60
N LEU A 215 9.64 -9.62 14.84
CA LEU A 215 8.58 -10.50 15.34
C LEU A 215 9.21 -11.87 15.61
N ALA A 216 9.69 -12.06 16.84
CA ALA A 216 10.09 -13.37 17.32
C ALA A 216 8.86 -14.28 17.29
N ALA A 217 9.04 -15.53 16.85
CA ALA A 217 8.07 -16.57 17.17
C ALA A 217 8.11 -16.73 18.69
N ASP A 218 7.26 -16.00 19.41
CA ASP A 218 7.05 -16.27 20.82
C ASP A 218 6.67 -17.74 20.94
N GLY A 219 7.46 -18.45 21.75
CA GLY A 219 7.46 -19.89 21.81
C GLY A 219 6.07 -20.43 22.09
N PHE A 220 5.54 -21.20 21.15
CA PHE A 220 4.70 -22.35 21.50
C PHE A 220 5.59 -23.37 22.21
N CYS A 221 5.84 -23.15 23.49
CA CYS A 221 6.25 -24.21 24.38
C CYS A 221 5.57 -24.00 25.74
N GLN A 222 4.78 -25.02 26.13
CA GLN A 222 4.05 -25.23 27.39
C GLN A 222 2.68 -24.54 27.44
N SER A 223 1.56 -25.24 27.61
CA SER A 223 1.30 -26.48 28.35
C SER A 223 0.80 -27.67 27.51
#